data_AF-A0A849ZU98-F1
#
_entry.id   AF-A0A849ZU98-F1
#
_cell.length_a   1.000
_cell.length_b   1.000
_cell.length_c   1.000
_cell.angle_alpha   90.00
_cell.angle_beta   90.00
_cell.angle_gamma   90.00
#
_symmetry.space_group_name_H-M   'P 1'
#
loop_
_entity.id
_entity.type
_entity.pdbx_description
1 polymer ?
#
loop_
_entity_poly.entity_id
_entity_poly.type
_entity_poly.pdbx_seq_one_letter_code
_entity_poly.pdbx_strand_id
1 'polypeptide(L)'
;MRSHALGRGGVALALVAAAAGLGACAKSDRGPVQTEPASGRSPHAHGVFSDRLRAIMTEVERAARTAWPQEVDAESSATASQRAAALTRMAGPAAGLEAAAGKLPDAVAHVRLSQADRRAFEALAATLGEQTGTLRARIDAGDLDGARETLTHINATCISCHERFRDVSGPMLDTGPQHAAVPRRSPTACVSRTFLDRLPSREEALSR
;
A
#
# COMPACT_ATOMS: atom_id res chain seq x y z
N MET A 1 28.70 12.32 33.34
CA MET A 1 29.48 11.08 33.16
C MET A 1 28.85 9.97 33.99
N ARG A 2 27.91 9.19 33.45
CA ARG A 2 27.41 7.96 34.10
C ARG A 2 27.16 6.90 33.02
N SER A 3 28.05 5.91 33.02
CA SER A 3 28.05 4.73 32.19
C SER A 3 26.95 3.77 32.66
N HIS A 4 26.12 3.27 31.75
CA HIS A 4 25.26 2.11 32.03
C HIS A 4 25.64 0.94 31.12
N ALA A 5 25.83 -0.19 31.76
CA ALA A 5 26.43 -1.41 31.27
C ALA A 5 25.49 -2.21 30.35
N LEU A 6 26.08 -2.80 29.31
CA LEU A 6 25.47 -3.74 28.38
C LEU A 6 25.28 -5.11 29.06
N GLY A 7 24.03 -5.51 29.27
CA GLY A 7 23.66 -6.89 29.61
C GLY A 7 23.54 -7.74 28.34
N ARG A 8 24.51 -8.64 28.12
CA ARG A 8 24.46 -9.68 27.09
C ARG A 8 23.50 -10.79 27.51
N GLY A 9 22.26 -10.75 27.02
CA GLY A 9 21.32 -11.87 27.10
C GLY A 9 21.47 -12.77 25.88
N GLY A 10 22.15 -13.90 26.04
CA GLY A 10 22.16 -14.97 25.03
C GLY A 10 20.84 -15.72 25.05
N VAL A 11 20.21 -15.89 23.89
CA VAL A 11 19.03 -16.77 23.74
C VAL A 11 19.42 -17.92 22.81
N ALA A 12 19.30 -19.12 23.37
CA ALA A 12 19.67 -20.38 22.78
C ALA A 12 18.75 -20.74 21.60
N LEU A 13 19.39 -21.25 20.55
CA LEU A 13 18.78 -21.82 19.36
C LEU A 13 18.16 -23.19 19.74
N ALA A 14 16.83 -23.29 19.79
CA ALA A 14 16.14 -24.57 19.93
C ALA A 14 15.76 -25.09 18.53
N LEU A 15 16.57 -26.05 18.05
CA LEU A 15 16.22 -26.94 16.95
C LEU A 15 15.02 -27.81 17.38
N VAL A 16 13.89 -27.70 16.69
CA VAL A 16 12.81 -28.69 16.76
C VAL A 16 12.75 -29.45 15.44
N ALA A 17 12.92 -30.76 15.59
CA ALA A 17 13.06 -31.76 14.56
C ALA A 17 11.75 -32.11 13.86
N ALA A 18 11.96 -32.68 12.67
CA ALA A 18 11.02 -33.31 11.76
C ALA A 18 9.88 -34.13 12.38
N ALA A 19 8.71 -34.04 11.75
CA ALA A 19 7.74 -35.12 11.70
C ALA A 19 7.28 -35.31 10.25
N ALA A 20 7.84 -36.34 9.61
CA ALA A 20 7.37 -36.88 8.35
C ALA A 20 6.03 -37.62 8.60
N GLY A 21 4.94 -37.08 8.06
CA GLY A 21 3.63 -37.71 8.05
C GLY A 21 3.28 -38.17 6.63
N LEU A 22 3.61 -39.43 6.31
CA LEU A 22 3.07 -40.15 5.18
C LEU A 22 1.67 -40.67 5.53
N GLY A 23 0.68 -40.42 4.68
CA GLY A 23 -0.51 -41.26 4.56
C GLY A 23 -1.86 -40.55 4.63
N ALA A 24 -2.50 -40.40 3.47
CA ALA A 24 -3.91 -40.78 3.25
C ALA A 24 -4.31 -40.51 1.79
N CYS A 25 -4.24 -41.53 0.94
CA CYS A 25 -4.94 -41.54 -0.34
C CYS A 25 -6.45 -41.72 -0.05
N ALA A 26 -7.17 -40.61 0.16
CA ALA A 26 -8.62 -40.64 0.23
C ALA A 26 -9.20 -40.84 -1.18
N LYS A 27 -9.80 -42.00 -1.39
CA LYS A 27 -10.57 -42.35 -2.59
C LYS A 27 -11.79 -41.44 -2.67
N SER A 28 -11.73 -40.42 -3.51
CA SER A 28 -12.88 -39.55 -3.78
C SER A 28 -13.88 -40.28 -4.66
N ASP A 29 -14.95 -40.78 -4.07
CA ASP A 29 -16.20 -41.07 -4.77
C ASP A 29 -16.76 -39.74 -5.31
N ARG A 30 -16.42 -39.42 -6.56
CA ARG A 30 -17.16 -38.42 -7.33
C ARG A 30 -18.51 -39.01 -7.71
N GLY A 31 -19.47 -38.85 -6.81
CA GLY A 31 -20.88 -38.84 -7.23
C GLY A 31 -21.07 -37.77 -8.32
N PRO A 32 -22.00 -37.96 -9.26
CA PRO A 32 -22.29 -36.96 -10.28
C PRO A 32 -22.65 -35.64 -9.58
N VAL A 33 -21.79 -34.63 -9.78
CA VAL A 33 -22.09 -33.26 -9.41
C VAL A 33 -23.34 -32.88 -10.18
N GLN A 34 -24.47 -32.87 -9.49
CA GLN A 34 -25.65 -32.19 -9.98
C GLN A 34 -25.22 -30.74 -10.16
N THR A 35 -25.00 -30.38 -11.43
CA THR A 35 -24.78 -29.01 -11.84
C THR A 35 -26.14 -28.37 -11.74
N GLU A 36 -26.55 -28.00 -10.53
CA GLU A 36 -27.65 -27.06 -10.39
C GLU A 36 -27.24 -25.82 -11.19
N PRO A 37 -28.06 -25.40 -12.17
CA PRO A 37 -27.80 -24.14 -12.83
C PRO A 37 -27.84 -23.06 -11.75
N ALA A 38 -26.70 -22.39 -11.55
CA ALA A 38 -26.58 -21.17 -10.78
C ALA A 38 -27.35 -20.03 -11.49
N SER A 39 -28.65 -20.21 -11.67
CA SER A 39 -29.61 -19.24 -12.18
C SER A 39 -30.51 -18.81 -11.02
N GLY A 40 -29.85 -18.32 -9.97
CA GLY A 40 -30.46 -17.57 -8.87
C GLY A 40 -29.76 -16.23 -8.67
N ARG A 41 -29.20 -15.65 -9.74
CA ARG A 41 -28.72 -14.27 -9.73
C ARG A 41 -29.96 -13.38 -9.59
N SER A 42 -30.32 -13.07 -8.35
CA SER A 42 -31.40 -12.14 -8.03
C SER A 42 -31.19 -10.86 -8.87
N PRO A 43 -32.13 -10.47 -9.76
CA PRO A 43 -31.93 -9.37 -10.71
C PRO A 43 -31.92 -7.97 -10.08
N HIS A 44 -31.88 -7.88 -8.75
CA HIS A 44 -32.04 -6.63 -8.01
C HIS A 44 -31.06 -6.52 -6.84
N ALA A 45 -29.78 -6.86 -7.04
CA ALA A 45 -28.73 -6.30 -6.20
C ALA A 45 -28.47 -4.87 -6.69
N HIS A 46 -29.37 -3.94 -6.31
CA HIS A 46 -29.12 -2.52 -6.47
C HIS A 46 -27.79 -2.23 -5.80
N GLY A 47 -26.77 -1.85 -6.58
CA GLY A 47 -25.54 -1.31 -6.04
C GLY A 47 -25.89 -0.03 -5.28
N VAL A 48 -26.23 -0.17 -4.00
CA VAL A 48 -26.54 0.94 -3.10
C VAL A 48 -25.19 1.54 -2.70
N PHE A 49 -24.58 2.20 -3.67
CA PHE A 49 -23.65 3.26 -3.39
C PHE A 49 -24.51 4.41 -2.88
N SER A 50 -24.47 4.68 -1.57
CA SER A 50 -24.79 6.05 -1.19
C SER A 50 -23.76 6.94 -1.89
N ASP A 51 -24.19 8.02 -2.55
CA ASP A 51 -23.25 8.96 -3.19
C ASP A 51 -22.21 9.47 -2.16
N ARG A 52 -22.61 9.48 -0.89
CA ARG A 52 -21.75 9.70 0.27
C ARG A 52 -20.62 8.67 0.40
N LEU A 53 -20.90 7.37 0.38
CA LEU A 53 -19.85 6.34 0.46
C LEU A 53 -18.92 6.42 -0.75
N ARG A 54 -19.47 6.64 -1.95
CA ARG A 54 -18.65 6.81 -3.17
C ARG A 54 -17.72 8.02 -3.06
N ALA A 55 -18.23 9.14 -2.57
CA ALA A 55 -17.42 10.34 -2.35
C ALA A 55 -16.30 10.10 -1.35
N ILE A 56 -16.59 9.43 -0.23
CA ILE A 56 -15.59 9.07 0.78
C ILE A 56 -14.53 8.13 0.19
N MET A 57 -14.91 7.08 -0.53
CA MET A 57 -13.96 6.15 -1.15
C MET A 57 -13.11 6.84 -2.22
N THR A 58 -13.68 7.74 -3.01
CA THR A 58 -12.94 8.56 -3.99
C THR A 58 -11.94 9.48 -3.30
N GLU A 59 -12.32 10.06 -2.15
CA GLU A 59 -11.44 10.90 -1.33
C GLU A 59 -10.28 10.08 -0.74
N VAL A 60 -10.58 8.92 -0.16
CA VAL A 60 -9.59 7.94 0.35
C VAL A 60 -8.60 7.57 -0.74
N GLU A 61 -9.08 7.19 -1.92
CA GLU A 61 -8.23 6.76 -3.03
C GLU A 61 -7.37 7.91 -3.58
N ARG A 62 -7.95 9.11 -3.73
CA ARG A 62 -7.22 10.31 -4.13
C ARG A 62 -6.13 10.65 -3.12
N ALA A 63 -6.45 10.61 -1.82
CA ALA A 63 -5.49 10.85 -0.75
C ALA A 63 -4.37 9.82 -0.78
N ALA A 64 -4.70 8.54 -0.91
CA ALA A 64 -3.73 7.45 -1.03
C ALA A 64 -2.79 7.65 -2.23
N ARG A 65 -3.31 7.94 -3.43
CA ARG A 65 -2.49 8.20 -4.63
C ARG A 65 -1.57 9.41 -4.46
N THR A 66 -2.05 10.48 -3.83
CA THR A 66 -1.24 11.69 -3.61
C THR A 66 -0.18 11.47 -2.53
N ALA A 67 -0.50 10.65 -1.51
CA ALA A 67 0.42 10.25 -0.46
C ALA A 67 1.49 9.25 -0.92
N TRP A 68 1.38 8.71 -2.13
CA TRP A 68 2.27 7.72 -2.71
C TRP A 68 3.22 8.35 -3.75
N PRO A 69 4.24 9.14 -3.37
CA PRO A 69 5.26 9.50 -4.34
C PRO A 69 5.89 8.20 -4.87
N GLN A 70 5.79 7.97 -6.17
CA GLN A 70 6.49 6.87 -6.86
C GLN A 70 8.02 6.94 -6.63
N GLU A 71 8.51 8.10 -6.19
CA GLU A 71 9.88 8.41 -5.82
C GLU A 71 10.30 7.79 -4.47
N VAL A 72 9.34 7.36 -3.64
CA VAL A 72 9.61 6.87 -2.29
C VAL A 72 10.31 5.50 -2.30
N ASP A 73 10.05 4.64 -3.28
CA ASP A 73 10.74 3.36 -3.44
C ASP A 73 12.15 3.49 -4.05
N ALA A 74 12.48 4.66 -4.62
CA ALA A 74 13.70 4.84 -5.40
C ALA A 74 14.96 5.15 -4.59
N GLU A 75 14.85 5.49 -3.30
CA GLU A 75 15.98 6.08 -2.59
C GLU A 75 16.22 5.46 -1.20
N SER A 76 16.98 4.35 -1.19
CA SER A 76 17.84 4.00 -0.04
C SER A 76 18.93 5.06 0.21
N SER A 77 19.10 6.01 -0.71
CA SER A 77 20.09 7.09 -0.73
C SER A 77 19.50 8.48 -0.48
N ALA A 78 18.23 8.59 -0.10
CA ALA A 78 17.57 9.88 0.09
C ALA A 78 18.28 10.68 1.18
N THR A 79 18.62 11.92 0.87
CA THR A 79 19.14 12.87 1.86
C THR A 79 18.09 13.17 2.93
N ALA A 80 18.53 13.63 4.11
CA ALA A 80 17.62 14.00 5.19
C ALA A 80 16.58 15.06 4.76
N SER A 81 16.96 16.01 3.89
CA SER A 81 16.06 17.03 3.35
C SER A 81 15.01 16.45 2.41
N GLN A 82 15.37 15.49 1.55
CA GLN A 82 14.41 14.78 0.70
C GLN A 82 13.40 13.98 1.53
N ARG A 83 13.87 13.29 2.57
CA ARG A 83 13.00 12.55 3.50
C ARG A 83 12.00 13.48 4.20
N ALA A 84 12.47 14.61 4.74
CA ALA A 84 11.61 15.60 5.38
C ALA A 84 10.59 16.22 4.42
N ALA A 85 10.99 16.50 3.18
CA ALA A 85 10.08 17.00 2.16
C ALA A 85 9.01 15.96 1.78
N ALA A 86 9.36 14.67 1.71
CA ALA A 86 8.40 13.60 1.46
C ALA A 86 7.35 13.50 2.57
N LEU A 87 7.78 13.49 3.84
CA LEU A 87 6.90 13.49 5.01
C LEU A 87 5.93 14.69 5.02
N THR A 88 6.45 15.87 4.70
CA THR A 88 5.64 17.11 4.59
C THR A 88 4.55 16.96 3.52
N ARG A 89 4.88 16.37 2.36
CA ARG A 89 3.90 16.12 1.28
C ARG A 89 2.85 15.08 1.68
N MET A 90 3.21 14.10 2.52
CA MET A 90 2.30 13.04 2.98
C MET A 90 1.34 13.51 4.08
N ALA A 91 1.71 14.52 4.88
CA ALA A 91 0.97 14.93 6.07
C ALA A 91 -0.50 15.32 5.79
N GLY A 92 -0.74 16.13 4.75
CA GLY A 92 -2.09 16.56 4.36
C GLY A 92 -2.96 15.39 3.89
N PRO A 93 -2.52 14.61 2.88
CA PRO A 93 -3.21 13.41 2.45
C PRO A 93 -3.49 12.39 3.57
N ALA A 94 -2.53 12.14 4.48
CA ALA A 94 -2.73 11.22 5.60
C ALA A 94 -3.84 11.67 6.55
N ALA A 95 -3.92 12.97 6.85
CA ALA A 95 -5.00 13.52 7.67
C ALA A 95 -6.37 13.41 6.97
N GLY A 96 -6.41 13.66 5.65
CA GLY A 96 -7.64 13.47 4.86
C GLY A 96 -8.09 12.01 4.83
N LEU A 97 -7.15 11.08 4.71
CA LEU A 97 -7.39 9.65 4.72
C LEU A 97 -7.93 9.16 6.08
N GLU A 98 -7.33 9.59 7.19
CA GLU A 98 -7.81 9.30 8.54
C GLU A 98 -9.24 9.82 8.76
N ALA A 99 -9.49 11.08 8.40
CA ALA A 99 -10.82 11.68 8.51
C ALA A 99 -11.88 10.99 7.63
N ALA A 100 -11.48 10.47 6.46
CA ALA A 100 -12.36 9.75 5.56
C ALA A 100 -12.64 8.32 6.07
N ALA A 101 -11.62 7.61 6.55
CA ALA A 101 -11.75 6.28 7.15
C ALA A 101 -12.72 6.30 8.35
N GLY A 102 -12.63 7.32 9.21
CA GLY A 102 -13.54 7.49 10.35
C GLY A 102 -15.02 7.65 9.99
N LYS A 103 -15.34 8.00 8.73
CA LYS A 103 -16.73 8.18 8.25
C LYS A 103 -17.32 6.92 7.62
N LEU A 104 -16.53 5.86 7.40
CA LEU A 104 -16.97 4.66 6.70
C LEU A 104 -18.11 3.91 7.41
N PRO A 105 -18.09 3.70 8.75
CA PRO A 105 -19.17 3.00 9.44
C PRO A 105 -20.53 3.70 9.26
N ASP A 106 -20.54 5.03 9.36
CA ASP A 106 -21.75 5.85 9.17
C ASP A 106 -22.25 5.78 7.72
N ALA A 107 -21.34 5.71 6.75
CA ALA A 107 -21.69 5.67 5.33
C ALA A 107 -22.43 4.38 4.92
N VAL A 108 -22.25 3.28 5.67
CA VAL A 108 -22.95 2.00 5.46
C VAL A 108 -24.12 1.76 6.42
N ALA A 109 -24.40 2.70 7.33
CA ALA A 109 -25.49 2.56 8.30
C ALA A 109 -26.84 2.29 7.63
N HIS A 110 -27.07 2.89 6.45
CA HIS A 110 -28.31 2.73 5.68
C HIS A 110 -28.26 1.65 4.57
N VAL A 111 -27.11 1.00 4.38
CA VAL A 111 -26.94 -0.06 3.39
C VAL A 111 -27.46 -1.38 3.96
N ARG A 112 -28.28 -2.12 3.19
CA ARG A 112 -28.75 -3.44 3.59
C ARG A 112 -27.61 -4.46 3.44
N LEU A 113 -26.97 -4.81 4.56
CA LEU A 113 -25.96 -5.86 4.65
C LEU A 113 -26.49 -6.99 5.54
N SER A 114 -26.03 -8.21 5.32
CA SER A 114 -26.21 -9.28 6.29
C SER A 114 -25.53 -8.88 7.62
N GLN A 115 -25.97 -9.43 8.76
CA GLN A 115 -25.32 -9.13 10.04
C GLN A 115 -23.83 -9.51 10.03
N ALA A 116 -23.49 -10.62 9.38
CA ALA A 116 -22.10 -11.08 9.24
C ALA A 116 -21.27 -10.11 8.40
N ASP A 117 -21.81 -9.62 7.28
CA ASP A 117 -21.11 -8.66 6.40
C ASP A 117 -20.98 -7.29 7.03
N ARG A 118 -22.00 -6.83 7.77
CA ARG A 118 -21.92 -5.58 8.54
C ARG A 118 -20.76 -5.62 9.54
N ARG A 119 -20.66 -6.69 10.34
CA ARG A 119 -19.56 -6.86 11.29
C ARG A 119 -18.20 -6.92 10.60
N ALA A 120 -18.11 -7.63 9.48
CA ALA A 120 -16.88 -7.71 8.71
C ALA A 120 -16.47 -6.36 8.10
N PHE A 121 -17.44 -5.57 7.62
CA PHE A 121 -17.20 -4.22 7.11
C PHE A 121 -16.72 -3.30 8.23
N GLU A 122 -17.42 -3.28 9.37
CA GLU A 122 -17.08 -2.48 10.54
C GLU A 122 -15.68 -2.83 11.05
N ALA A 123 -15.30 -4.11 11.07
CA ALA A 123 -13.96 -4.54 11.45
C ALA A 123 -12.88 -4.02 10.48
N LEU A 124 -13.11 -4.10 9.16
CA LEU A 124 -12.16 -3.57 8.16
C LEU A 124 -12.06 -2.04 8.22
N ALA A 125 -13.19 -1.35 8.44
CA ALA A 125 -13.22 0.10 8.61
C ALA A 125 -12.46 0.54 9.88
N ALA A 126 -12.62 -0.18 10.99
CA ALA A 126 -11.88 0.07 12.23
C ALA A 126 -10.37 -0.14 12.02
N THR A 127 -9.96 -1.25 11.41
CA THR A 127 -8.56 -1.53 11.06
C THR A 127 -7.98 -0.41 10.18
N LEU A 128 -8.73 0.06 9.18
CA LEU A 128 -8.30 1.18 8.34
C LEU A 128 -8.15 2.48 9.15
N GLY A 129 -9.07 2.77 10.07
CA GLY A 129 -8.96 3.90 11.00
C GLY A 129 -7.69 3.85 11.84
N GLU A 130 -7.39 2.70 12.44
CA GLU A 130 -6.17 2.50 13.25
C GLU A 130 -4.89 2.63 12.43
N GLN A 131 -4.86 2.06 11.22
CA GLN A 131 -3.71 2.14 10.32
C GLN A 131 -3.47 3.58 9.85
N THR A 132 -4.53 4.34 9.56
CA THR A 132 -4.41 5.73 9.11
C THR A 132 -3.99 6.69 10.23
N GLY A 133 -4.47 6.46 11.46
CA GLY A 133 -3.93 7.14 12.65
C GLY A 133 -2.46 6.80 12.91
N THR A 134 -2.07 5.53 12.73
CA THR A 134 -0.67 5.11 12.84
C THR A 134 0.20 5.79 11.78
N LEU A 135 -0.27 5.87 10.53
CA LEU A 135 0.43 6.57 9.45
C LEU A 135 0.69 8.04 9.82
N ARG A 136 -0.35 8.71 10.35
CA ARG A 136 -0.23 10.10 10.81
C ARG A 136 0.82 10.25 11.89
N ALA A 137 0.80 9.39 12.91
CA ALA A 137 1.78 9.40 13.99
C ALA A 137 3.22 9.17 13.49
N ARG A 138 3.41 8.27 12.52
CA ARG A 138 4.73 8.01 11.90
C ARG A 138 5.22 9.22 11.11
N ILE A 139 4.34 9.88 10.36
CA ILE A 139 4.68 11.10 9.63
C ILE A 139 5.11 12.22 10.59
N ASP A 140 4.34 12.43 11.65
CA ASP A 140 4.61 13.46 12.66
C ASP A 140 5.92 13.16 13.44
N ALA A 141 6.29 11.89 13.60
CA ALA A 141 7.56 11.46 14.18
C ALA A 141 8.75 11.53 13.22
N GLY A 142 8.54 11.86 11.94
CA GLY A 142 9.59 11.82 10.91
C GLY A 142 10.04 10.43 10.49
N ASP A 143 9.26 9.40 10.83
CA ASP A 143 9.56 7.99 10.53
C ASP A 143 9.02 7.60 9.15
N LEU A 144 9.79 7.98 8.12
CA LEU A 144 9.43 7.71 6.73
C LEU A 144 9.33 6.21 6.41
N ASP A 145 10.18 5.38 7.02
CA ASP A 145 10.19 3.95 6.72
C ASP A 145 8.98 3.25 7.36
N GLY A 146 8.65 3.58 8.62
CA GLY A 146 7.42 3.12 9.26
C GLY A 146 6.15 3.66 8.57
N ALA A 147 6.18 4.88 8.04
CA ALA A 147 5.07 5.43 7.25
C ALA A 147 4.83 4.62 5.95
N ARG A 148 5.90 4.21 5.24
CA ARG A 148 5.81 3.35 4.03
C ARG A 148 5.23 1.98 4.33
N GLU A 149 5.69 1.35 5.41
CA GLU A 149 5.17 0.06 5.86
C GLU A 149 3.68 0.18 6.18
N THR A 150 3.29 1.22 6.92
CA THR A 150 1.89 1.47 7.26
C THR A 150 1.02 1.68 6.01
N LEU A 151 1.51 2.41 5.00
CA LEU A 151 0.83 2.56 3.71
C LEU A 151 0.60 1.22 2.99
N THR A 152 1.57 0.30 3.05
CA THR A 152 1.42 -1.04 2.47
C THR A 152 0.28 -1.80 3.14
N HIS A 153 0.18 -1.71 4.47
CA HIS A 153 -0.93 -2.30 5.21
C HIS A 153 -2.28 -1.66 4.88
N ILE A 154 -2.34 -0.33 4.77
CA ILE A 154 -3.54 0.40 4.33
C ILE A 154 -4.00 -0.11 2.96
N ASN A 155 -3.08 -0.25 2.00
CA ASN A 155 -3.41 -0.74 0.66
C ASN A 155 -3.98 -2.16 0.69
N ALA A 156 -3.39 -3.06 1.49
CA ALA A 156 -3.91 -4.41 1.67
C ALA A 156 -5.32 -4.42 2.28
N THR A 157 -5.60 -3.54 3.24
CA THR A 157 -6.95 -3.36 3.82
C THR A 157 -7.95 -2.85 2.77
N CYS A 158 -7.55 -1.86 1.96
CA CYS A 158 -8.37 -1.35 0.86
C CYS A 158 -8.73 -2.46 -0.14
N ILE A 159 -7.75 -3.25 -0.60
CA ILE A 159 -7.97 -4.38 -1.51
C ILE A 159 -8.96 -5.37 -0.89
N SER A 160 -8.71 -5.80 0.35
CA SER A 160 -9.58 -6.75 1.05
C SER A 160 -11.03 -6.24 1.18
N CYS A 161 -11.20 -4.96 1.48
CA CYS A 161 -12.51 -4.33 1.57
C CYS A 161 -13.21 -4.29 0.19
N HIS A 162 -12.50 -3.91 -0.87
CA HIS A 162 -13.06 -3.81 -2.21
C HIS A 162 -13.36 -5.17 -2.85
N GLU A 163 -12.55 -6.19 -2.60
CA GLU A 163 -12.82 -7.55 -3.08
C GLU A 163 -14.08 -8.12 -2.42
N ARG A 164 -14.19 -7.98 -1.09
CA ARG A 164 -15.32 -8.54 -0.32
C ARG A 164 -16.61 -7.77 -0.53
N PHE A 165 -16.55 -6.43 -0.57
CA PHE A 165 -17.73 -5.57 -0.60
C PHE A 165 -17.88 -4.83 -1.92
N ARG A 166 -17.41 -5.40 -3.03
CA ARG A 166 -17.43 -4.79 -4.37
C ARG A 166 -18.75 -4.12 -4.75
N ASP A 167 -19.87 -4.74 -4.39
CA ASP A 167 -21.22 -4.24 -4.70
C ASP A 167 -21.60 -2.98 -3.89
N VAL A 168 -20.87 -2.70 -2.81
CA VAL A 168 -21.10 -1.62 -1.84
C VAL A 168 -20.00 -0.55 -1.92
N SER A 169 -18.74 -0.96 -2.10
CA SER A 169 -17.57 -0.08 -2.19
C SER A 169 -17.25 0.38 -3.61
N GLY A 170 -17.64 -0.41 -4.61
CA GLY A 170 -17.49 -0.11 -6.02
C GLY A 170 -16.26 -0.77 -6.59
N PRO A 171 -16.11 -0.78 -7.93
CA PRO A 171 -14.83 -1.15 -8.50
C PRO A 171 -13.77 -0.23 -7.90
N MET A 172 -12.69 -0.81 -7.39
CA MET A 172 -11.45 -0.06 -7.27
C MET A 172 -11.16 0.43 -8.69
N LEU A 173 -11.00 1.73 -8.88
CA LEU A 173 -10.60 2.25 -10.20
C LEU A 173 -9.35 1.46 -10.58
N ASP A 174 -9.36 0.84 -11.77
CA ASP A 174 -8.26 0.00 -12.23
C ASP A 174 -7.00 0.86 -12.30
N THR A 175 -6.25 0.88 -11.20
CA THR A 175 -4.87 1.30 -11.17
C THR A 175 -4.12 0.16 -11.84
N GLY A 176 -4.19 0.11 -13.18
CA GLY A 176 -3.45 -0.88 -13.97
C GLY A 176 -2.02 -1.01 -13.42
N PRO A 177 -1.41 -2.20 -13.51
CA PRO A 177 -0.24 -2.57 -12.72
C PRO A 177 0.76 -1.43 -12.66
N GLN A 178 0.86 -0.76 -11.51
CA GLN A 178 1.81 0.32 -11.29
C GLN A 178 3.26 -0.21 -11.21
N HIS A 179 3.44 -1.52 -11.39
CA HIS A 179 4.65 -2.16 -11.86
C HIS A 179 4.73 -2.22 -13.39
N ALA A 180 4.27 -1.19 -14.13
CA ALA A 180 4.82 -0.93 -15.44
C ALA A 180 6.31 -0.71 -15.19
N ALA A 181 7.09 -1.77 -15.41
CA ALA A 181 8.51 -1.81 -15.17
C ALA A 181 9.06 -0.47 -15.64
N VAL A 182 9.54 0.36 -14.70
CA VAL A 182 10.36 1.51 -15.05
C VAL A 182 11.34 0.94 -16.05
N PRO A 183 11.33 1.36 -17.33
CA PRO A 183 12.24 0.78 -18.30
C PRO A 183 13.61 1.00 -17.69
N ARG A 184 14.24 -0.10 -17.23
CA ARG A 184 15.60 -0.05 -16.74
C ARG A 184 16.36 0.54 -17.90
N ARG A 185 16.76 1.82 -17.80
CA ARG A 185 17.63 2.43 -18.79
C ARG A 185 18.83 1.51 -18.86
N SER A 186 18.93 0.75 -19.93
CA SER A 186 20.12 -0.04 -20.20
C SER A 186 21.31 0.91 -20.10
N PRO A 187 22.31 0.67 -19.23
CA PRO A 187 23.48 1.53 -19.14
C PRO A 187 24.37 1.48 -20.40
N THR A 188 23.96 0.78 -21.46
CA THR A 188 24.65 0.67 -22.75
C THR A 188 24.15 1.69 -23.75
N ALA A 189 24.30 2.98 -23.43
CA ALA A 189 24.71 3.92 -24.46
C ALA A 189 26.20 4.16 -24.21
N CYS A 190 27.05 3.42 -24.93
CA CYS A 190 28.39 3.86 -25.23
C CYS A 190 28.27 5.24 -25.89
N VAL A 191 28.31 6.31 -25.10
CA VAL A 191 28.69 7.61 -25.61
C VAL A 191 30.15 7.45 -25.99
N SER A 192 30.36 7.15 -27.27
CA SER A 192 31.65 7.28 -27.92
C SER A 192 32.18 8.66 -27.60
N ARG A 193 33.22 8.64 -26.77
CA ARG A 193 34.00 9.78 -26.31
C ARG A 193 34.83 10.26 -27.50
N THR A 194 34.18 10.97 -28.42
CA THR A 194 34.84 11.71 -29.50
C THR A 194 34.60 13.20 -29.28
N PHE A 195 35.09 13.71 -28.15
CA PHE A 195 35.24 15.15 -27.94
C PHE A 195 36.43 15.39 -27.01
N LEU A 196 37.59 14.94 -27.47
CA LEU A 196 38.89 15.18 -26.86
C LEU A 196 39.82 15.85 -27.86
N ASP A 197 39.28 16.74 -28.68
CA ASP A 197 40.10 17.66 -29.46
C ASP A 197 39.43 19.02 -29.53
N ARG A 198 40.24 20.05 -29.29
CA ARG A 198 39.95 21.49 -29.42
C ARG A 198 39.52 22.24 -28.14
N LEU A 199 40.40 22.19 -27.14
CA LEU A 199 40.61 23.36 -26.28
C LEU A 199 41.67 24.26 -26.95
N PRO A 200 41.37 25.53 -27.31
CA PRO A 200 42.41 26.49 -27.64
C PRO A 200 43.18 26.89 -26.37
N SER A 201 44.50 26.82 -26.44
CA SER A 201 45.45 27.26 -25.41
C SER A 201 45.18 28.71 -25.01
N ARG A 202 45.05 28.95 -23.70
CA ARG A 202 44.72 30.24 -23.10
C ARG A 202 45.98 30.99 -22.66
N GLU A 203 46.99 31.08 -23.54
CA GLU A 203 48.29 31.74 -23.26
C GLU A 203 48.51 33.09 -23.98
N GLU A 204 47.55 33.65 -24.71
CA GLU A 204 47.73 34.94 -25.41
C GLU A 204 46.79 36.07 -24.97
N ALA A 205 46.66 36.32 -23.66
CA ALA A 205 45.97 37.53 -23.20
C ALA A 205 46.65 38.17 -21.98
N LEU A 206 47.95 38.43 -22.12
CA LEU A 206 48.72 39.35 -21.28
C LEU A 206 49.74 40.08 -22.17
N SER A 207 49.26 40.98 -23.03
CA SER A 207 50.05 42.08 -23.59
C SER A 207 49.13 43.09 -24.32
N ARG A 208 48.65 44.08 -23.58
CA ARG A 208 48.46 45.48 -23.99
C ARG A 208 48.00 46.31 -22.79
#